data_AF-A0A382P6K6-F1
#
_entry.id   AF-A0A382P6K6-F1
#
_cell.length_a   1.000
_cell.length_b   1.000
_cell.length_c   1.000
_cell.angle_alpha   90.00
_cell.angle_beta   90.00
_cell.angle_gamma   90.00
#
_symmetry.space_group_name_H-M   'P 1'
#
loop_
_entity.id
_entity.type
_entity.pdbx_description
1 polymer ?
#
loop_
_entity_poly.entity_id
_entity_poly.type
_entity_poly.pdbx_seq_one_letter_code
_entity_poly.pdbx_strand_id
1 'polypeptide(L)'
;ATLTGSTVNFDGTTAQAITSGGSAFNNVTISNTTATVSLADAFSSSGTFTIVATATFATAGQGFTGGVTIANSGIFQMHGDETTTVGLSIDGVTEFVSNGGATTLTPTLNGLEDVTFDANAQTISFGESIDYLSGDITVAVGTTVQMATFNLTVQAGKEIENNGTWSVPSTPSTLICAGSATFSGVNGMSFYNFSAQVASSVLTFQRSKTYTVRKDLTLVGADGTEIHLASDNQVTKAFISNQTAWHTGTQNVDYCKMEAVDGDAGNPAIVATNSWDINGDLTKWDFGPMTYTYTTTGNWSVTGNWFEGVLPSATDNVIVPNLVQLTLGGDITINDVTIATGGEIVVGDDEFTINGAS
;
A
#
# COMPACT_ATOMS: atom_id res chain seq x y z
N ALA A 1 21.87 -14.34 41.76
CA ALA A 1 20.43 -14.41 42.06
C ALA A 1 19.79 -13.16 41.48
N THR A 2 18.92 -13.30 40.48
CA THR A 2 18.14 -12.19 39.94
C THR A 2 17.12 -11.79 41.01
N LEU A 3 17.24 -10.57 41.55
CA LEU A 3 16.24 -10.04 42.47
C LEU A 3 14.95 -9.78 41.67
N THR A 4 13.86 -10.45 42.04
CA THR A 4 12.54 -10.24 41.42
C THR A 4 12.17 -8.75 41.48
N GLY A 5 11.90 -8.14 40.32
CA GLY A 5 11.57 -6.71 40.19
C GLY A 5 12.76 -5.75 40.05
N SER A 6 14.00 -6.25 40.01
CA SER A 6 15.16 -5.40 39.71
C SER A 6 15.12 -4.89 38.26
N THR A 7 15.46 -3.61 38.08
CA THR A 7 15.57 -2.97 36.76
C THR A 7 17.00 -2.58 36.51
N VAL A 8 17.54 -2.98 35.36
CA VAL A 8 18.84 -2.54 34.86
C VAL A 8 18.61 -1.47 33.81
N ASN A 9 19.20 -0.29 34.00
CA ASN A 9 19.14 0.82 33.06
C ASN A 9 20.48 0.98 32.36
N PHE A 10 20.48 0.96 31.03
CA PHE A 10 21.65 1.28 30.21
C PHE A 10 21.51 2.74 29.73
N ASP A 11 22.14 3.67 30.46
CA ASP A 11 22.02 5.13 30.30
C ASP A 11 23.38 5.82 30.08
N GLY A 12 24.35 5.09 29.53
CA GLY A 12 25.66 5.64 29.20
C GLY A 12 25.59 6.72 28.11
N THR A 13 26.76 7.29 27.78
CA THR A 13 26.92 8.28 26.71
C THR A 13 27.77 7.79 25.53
N THR A 14 28.26 6.55 25.63
CA THR A 14 29.06 5.88 24.61
C THR A 14 28.39 4.56 24.26
N ALA A 15 28.81 3.89 23.18
CA ALA A 15 28.31 2.55 22.87
C ALA A 15 28.48 1.60 24.06
N GLN A 16 27.47 0.77 24.33
CA GLN A 16 27.48 -0.20 25.41
C GLN A 16 27.21 -1.59 24.84
N ALA A 17 27.96 -2.59 25.30
CA ALA A 17 27.75 -3.98 24.92
C ALA A 17 27.26 -4.79 26.13
N ILE A 18 26.21 -5.58 25.94
CA ILE A 18 25.65 -6.48 26.96
C ILE A 18 26.25 -7.87 26.74
N THR A 19 26.98 -8.36 27.74
CA THR A 19 27.40 -9.77 27.83
C THR A 19 26.76 -10.37 29.07
N SER A 20 25.73 -11.19 28.87
CA SER A 20 24.92 -11.78 29.94
C SER A 20 25.57 -13.01 30.58
N GLY A 21 26.49 -13.68 29.86
CA GLY A 21 27.01 -14.99 30.24
C GLY A 21 25.90 -16.06 30.33
N GLY A 22 24.81 -15.89 29.58
CA GLY A 22 23.62 -16.74 29.64
C GLY A 22 22.67 -16.46 30.81
N SER A 23 22.92 -15.41 31.61
CA SER A 23 22.03 -15.04 32.72
C SER A 23 20.84 -14.20 32.23
N ALA A 24 19.65 -14.52 32.74
CA ALA A 24 18.46 -13.72 32.46
C ALA A 24 18.40 -12.45 33.32
N PHE A 25 18.02 -11.34 32.69
CA PHE A 25 17.66 -10.10 33.38
C PHE A 25 16.18 -10.11 33.75
N ASN A 26 15.79 -9.35 34.78
CA ASN A 26 14.38 -9.17 35.12
C ASN A 26 13.81 -8.05 34.25
N ASN A 27 13.88 -6.79 34.67
CA ASN A 27 13.52 -5.65 33.84
C ASN A 27 14.77 -4.99 33.23
N VAL A 28 14.66 -4.53 31.99
CA VAL A 28 15.71 -3.79 31.29
C VAL A 28 15.14 -2.53 30.67
N THR A 29 15.86 -1.43 30.83
CA THR A 29 15.59 -0.15 30.17
C THR A 29 16.82 0.27 29.39
N ILE A 30 16.62 0.58 28.11
CA ILE A 30 17.63 1.15 27.22
C ILE A 30 17.34 2.65 27.14
N SER A 31 18.17 3.44 27.82
CA SER A 31 18.02 4.92 27.93
C SER A 31 19.18 5.71 27.33
N ASN A 32 20.18 5.03 26.76
CA ASN A 32 21.27 5.67 26.05
C ASN A 32 20.77 6.19 24.70
N THR A 33 20.51 7.49 24.64
CA THR A 33 20.03 8.20 23.44
C THR A 33 21.16 8.78 22.59
N THR A 34 22.42 8.53 22.99
CA THR A 34 23.60 9.09 22.32
C THR A 34 24.36 8.05 21.50
N ALA A 35 24.21 6.77 21.83
CA ALA A 35 24.88 5.66 21.18
C ALA A 35 24.10 4.36 21.36
N THR A 36 24.31 3.42 20.45
CA THR A 36 23.65 2.11 20.46
C THR A 36 24.06 1.28 21.68
N VAL A 37 23.08 0.59 22.27
CA VAL A 37 23.31 -0.52 23.20
C VAL A 37 23.12 -1.82 22.44
N SER A 38 24.17 -2.64 22.34
CA SER A 38 24.15 -3.87 21.54
C SER A 38 24.36 -5.12 22.39
N LEU A 39 23.89 -6.26 21.90
CA LEU A 39 24.24 -7.55 22.48
C LEU A 39 25.63 -8.01 22.02
N ALA A 40 26.34 -8.71 22.89
CA ALA A 40 27.59 -9.41 22.59
C ALA A 40 27.46 -10.94 22.75
N ASP A 41 26.38 -11.42 23.40
CA ASP A 41 25.99 -12.81 23.48
C ASP A 41 24.46 -12.95 23.45
N ALA A 42 23.96 -14.19 23.39
CA ALA A 42 22.52 -14.43 23.44
C ALA A 42 21.93 -13.88 24.74
N PHE A 43 20.81 -13.17 24.64
CA PHE A 43 20.24 -12.41 25.75
C PHE A 43 18.84 -12.92 26.11
N SER A 44 18.53 -12.89 27.42
CA SER A 44 17.17 -13.15 27.89
C SER A 44 16.72 -12.13 28.94
N SER A 45 15.48 -11.68 28.83
CA SER A 45 14.80 -10.88 29.85
C SER A 45 13.44 -11.47 30.17
N SER A 46 13.12 -11.59 31.46
CA SER A 46 11.89 -12.23 31.95
C SER A 46 10.79 -11.24 32.36
N GLY A 47 11.14 -9.97 32.55
CA GLY A 47 10.23 -8.88 32.89
C GLY A 47 10.05 -7.91 31.73
N THR A 48 9.82 -6.64 32.05
CA THR A 48 9.61 -5.59 31.05
C THR A 48 10.92 -5.22 30.37
N PHE A 49 10.90 -5.20 29.04
CA PHE A 49 11.98 -4.64 28.22
C PHE A 49 11.49 -3.33 27.60
N THR A 50 12.19 -2.23 27.89
CA THR A 50 11.81 -0.90 27.45
C THR A 50 12.94 -0.24 26.67
N ILE A 51 12.62 0.34 25.52
CA ILE A 51 13.53 1.20 24.74
C ILE A 51 12.91 2.60 24.75
N VAL A 52 13.60 3.57 25.35
CA VAL A 52 13.08 4.93 25.43
C VAL A 52 13.17 5.63 24.07
N ALA A 53 12.41 6.72 23.94
CA ALA A 53 12.46 7.54 22.72
C ALA A 53 13.88 7.90 22.32
N THR A 54 14.19 7.78 21.03
CA THR A 54 15.50 8.06 20.41
C THR A 54 16.67 7.14 20.80
N ALA A 55 16.49 6.19 21.72
CA ALA A 55 17.52 5.19 22.00
C ALA A 55 17.47 4.05 20.98
N THR A 56 18.63 3.44 20.72
CA THR A 56 18.76 2.28 19.83
C THR A 56 19.27 1.08 20.61
N PHE A 57 18.51 0.00 20.56
CA PHE A 57 18.93 -1.32 21.02
C PHE A 57 19.19 -2.22 19.82
N ALA A 58 20.35 -2.88 19.77
CA ALA A 58 20.70 -3.78 18.68
C ALA A 58 20.91 -5.22 19.16
N THR A 59 20.24 -6.19 18.53
CA THR A 59 20.54 -7.61 18.73
C THR A 59 21.91 -7.99 18.18
N ALA A 60 22.41 -7.26 17.18
CA ALA A 60 23.71 -7.48 16.54
C ALA A 60 23.93 -8.94 16.09
N GLY A 61 22.87 -9.61 15.59
CA GLY A 61 22.92 -11.01 15.17
C GLY A 61 22.81 -12.03 16.31
N GLN A 62 22.67 -11.58 17.56
CA GLN A 62 22.52 -12.46 18.71
C GLN A 62 21.06 -12.81 18.97
N GLY A 63 20.81 -14.06 19.40
CA GLY A 63 19.47 -14.49 19.82
C GLY A 63 18.93 -13.64 20.97
N PHE A 64 17.66 -13.26 20.89
CA PHE A 64 16.98 -12.41 21.86
C PHE A 64 15.71 -13.08 22.36
N THR A 65 15.67 -13.41 23.66
CA THR A 65 14.48 -13.99 24.31
C THR A 65 13.93 -13.04 25.36
N GLY A 66 13.03 -12.15 24.94
CA GLY A 66 12.35 -11.22 25.83
C GLY A 66 11.04 -11.74 26.41
N GLY A 67 10.39 -10.91 27.24
CA GLY A 67 8.95 -11.01 27.45
C GLY A 67 8.20 -10.89 26.12
N VAL A 68 6.94 -11.34 26.07
CA VAL A 68 6.18 -11.44 24.81
C VAL A 68 5.99 -10.07 24.13
N THR A 69 6.04 -8.97 24.89
CA THR A 69 5.90 -7.60 24.37
C THR A 69 7.09 -6.74 24.80
N ILE A 70 7.67 -6.00 23.84
CA ILE A 70 8.68 -4.97 24.06
C ILE A 70 8.00 -3.60 24.00
N ALA A 71 8.13 -2.81 25.07
CA ALA A 71 7.69 -1.42 25.08
C ALA A 71 8.76 -0.54 24.43
N ASN A 72 8.65 -0.32 23.12
CA ASN A 72 9.65 0.40 22.34
C ASN A 72 9.10 1.74 21.82
N SER A 73 9.74 2.82 22.25
CA SER A 73 9.53 4.17 21.71
C SER A 73 10.76 4.70 20.96
N GLY A 74 11.83 3.90 20.90
CA GLY A 74 13.06 4.18 20.17
C GLY A 74 13.17 3.28 18.94
N ILE A 75 14.33 2.65 18.77
CA ILE A 75 14.62 1.74 17.66
C ILE A 75 15.05 0.37 18.21
N PHE A 76 14.33 -0.68 17.82
CA PHE A 76 14.77 -2.07 17.97
C PHE A 76 15.46 -2.50 16.67
N GLN A 77 16.78 -2.65 16.71
CA GLN A 77 17.60 -3.00 15.55
C GLN A 77 17.94 -4.50 15.55
N MET A 78 17.74 -5.18 14.43
CA MET A 78 18.11 -6.59 14.24
C MET A 78 18.55 -6.91 12.83
N HIS A 79 19.16 -8.08 12.61
CA HIS A 79 19.53 -8.55 11.28
C HIS A 79 18.37 -9.19 10.54
N GLY A 80 17.41 -9.76 11.28
CA GLY A 80 16.22 -10.41 10.75
C GLY A 80 16.25 -11.92 10.85
N ASP A 81 17.42 -12.56 10.98
CA ASP A 81 17.59 -14.01 11.06
C ASP A 81 17.88 -14.51 12.49
N GLU A 82 17.79 -13.63 13.49
CA GLU A 82 18.00 -14.00 14.88
C GLU A 82 16.89 -14.92 15.41
N THR A 83 17.28 -15.81 16.34
CA THR A 83 16.30 -16.56 17.12
C THR A 83 15.63 -15.64 18.14
N THR A 84 14.31 -15.45 18.02
CA THR A 84 13.52 -14.68 18.97
C THR A 84 12.55 -15.52 19.79
N THR A 85 11.98 -14.96 20.85
CA THR A 85 10.79 -15.52 21.49
C THR A 85 9.68 -15.70 20.46
N VAL A 86 9.08 -16.89 20.39
CA VAL A 86 7.93 -17.13 19.50
C VAL A 86 6.80 -16.19 19.87
N GLY A 87 6.34 -15.45 18.88
CA GLY A 87 5.27 -14.48 19.01
C GLY A 87 5.72 -13.15 19.64
N LEU A 88 7.01 -12.78 19.50
CA LEU A 88 7.52 -11.52 20.00
C LEU A 88 6.81 -10.34 19.31
N SER A 89 6.22 -9.46 20.12
CA SER A 89 5.64 -8.19 19.69
C SER A 89 6.60 -7.06 20.00
N ILE A 90 6.92 -6.26 19.00
CA ILE A 90 7.79 -5.09 19.13
C ILE A 90 6.96 -3.86 18.74
N ASP A 91 6.61 -3.06 19.74
CA ASP A 91 5.88 -1.82 19.52
C ASP A 91 6.81 -0.79 18.85
N GLY A 92 6.27 0.19 18.10
CA GLY A 92 7.09 1.22 17.45
C GLY A 92 8.05 0.71 16.36
N VAL A 93 9.22 1.34 16.24
CA VAL A 93 10.13 1.15 15.10
C VAL A 93 11.04 -0.06 15.28
N THR A 94 11.00 -0.96 14.31
CA THR A 94 11.97 -2.03 14.09
C THR A 94 12.82 -1.74 12.87
N GLU A 95 14.15 -1.82 13.02
CA GLU A 95 15.11 -1.59 11.94
C GLU A 95 15.86 -2.88 11.62
N PHE A 96 15.72 -3.36 10.38
CA PHE A 96 16.50 -4.49 9.87
C PHE A 96 17.77 -4.00 9.20
N VAL A 97 18.93 -4.37 9.74
CA VAL A 97 20.24 -3.98 9.22
C VAL A 97 21.02 -5.16 8.68
N SER A 98 22.07 -4.85 7.92
CA SER A 98 22.85 -5.84 7.20
C SER A 98 23.59 -6.85 8.11
N ASN A 99 23.48 -8.15 7.83
CA ASN A 99 24.29 -9.21 8.46
C ASN A 99 25.55 -9.62 7.65
N GLY A 100 25.89 -8.88 6.60
CA GLY A 100 26.90 -9.24 5.59
C GLY A 100 26.45 -10.19 4.45
N GLY A 101 25.21 -10.71 4.44
CA GLY A 101 24.70 -11.61 3.40
C GLY A 101 23.25 -11.35 2.97
N ALA A 102 22.62 -12.35 2.35
CA ALA A 102 21.17 -12.35 2.14
C ALA A 102 20.48 -12.85 3.40
N THR A 103 19.40 -12.19 3.81
CA THR A 103 18.65 -12.51 5.03
C THR A 103 17.25 -12.98 4.67
N THR A 104 16.79 -14.06 5.30
CA THR A 104 15.37 -14.41 5.35
C THR A 104 14.87 -14.07 6.75
N LEU A 105 13.82 -13.26 6.84
CA LEU A 105 13.25 -12.84 8.13
C LEU A 105 12.73 -14.04 8.93
N THR A 106 13.03 -14.09 10.23
CA THR A 106 12.63 -15.18 11.13
C THR A 106 11.11 -15.19 11.34
N PRO A 107 10.44 -16.36 11.25
CA PRO A 107 8.98 -16.46 11.32
C PRO A 107 8.40 -16.45 12.75
N THR A 108 9.07 -15.78 13.69
CA THR A 108 8.71 -15.83 15.12
C THR A 108 8.18 -14.50 15.65
N LEU A 109 7.94 -13.52 14.79
CA LEU A 109 7.44 -12.20 15.16
C LEU A 109 5.91 -12.17 15.06
N ASN A 110 5.22 -11.60 16.06
CA ASN A 110 3.75 -11.50 16.09
C ASN A 110 3.22 -10.10 15.71
N GLY A 111 4.11 -9.11 15.66
CA GLY A 111 3.72 -7.72 15.48
C GLY A 111 4.94 -6.84 15.26
N LEU A 112 4.89 -6.01 14.24
CA LEU A 112 5.78 -4.89 13.96
C LEU A 112 4.90 -3.70 13.59
N GLU A 113 5.08 -2.57 14.27
CA GLU A 113 4.39 -1.34 13.89
C GLU A 113 5.13 -0.74 12.70
N ASP A 114 6.17 0.06 12.94
CA ASP A 114 6.94 0.67 11.86
C ASP A 114 8.19 -0.16 11.55
N VAL A 115 8.50 -0.32 10.27
CA VAL A 115 9.65 -1.10 9.81
C VAL A 115 10.54 -0.33 8.88
N THR A 116 11.84 -0.31 9.19
CA THR A 116 12.89 0.18 8.31
C THR A 116 13.76 -0.98 7.86
N PHE A 117 13.92 -1.15 6.54
CA PHE A 117 14.89 -2.05 5.94
C PHE A 117 16.13 -1.24 5.51
N ASP A 118 17.19 -1.25 6.32
CA ASP A 118 18.46 -0.55 6.07
C ASP A 118 19.65 -1.53 6.04
N ALA A 119 19.62 -2.42 5.05
CA ALA A 119 20.67 -3.38 4.77
C ALA A 119 21.31 -3.09 3.42
N ASN A 120 22.28 -2.16 3.40
CA ASN A 120 22.94 -1.74 2.17
C ASN A 120 23.61 -2.92 1.43
N ALA A 121 23.38 -3.00 0.12
CA ALA A 121 23.85 -4.06 -0.77
C ALA A 121 23.34 -5.47 -0.44
N GLN A 122 22.25 -5.58 0.33
CA GLN A 122 21.66 -6.85 0.72
C GLN A 122 20.26 -7.06 0.21
N THR A 123 19.87 -8.33 0.17
CA THR A 123 18.50 -8.76 -0.03
C THR A 123 17.91 -9.25 1.28
N ILE A 124 16.79 -8.65 1.68
CA ILE A 124 15.93 -9.11 2.76
C ILE A 124 14.70 -9.77 2.13
N SER A 125 14.57 -11.06 2.38
CA SER A 125 13.45 -11.88 1.94
C SER A 125 12.51 -12.15 3.10
N PHE A 126 11.20 -12.11 2.84
CA PHE A 126 10.22 -12.54 3.85
C PHE A 126 10.36 -14.04 4.07
N GLY A 127 10.31 -14.49 5.33
CA GLY A 127 10.33 -15.91 5.71
C GLY A 127 8.96 -16.52 5.98
N GLU A 128 7.93 -15.69 6.05
CA GLU A 128 6.53 -16.05 6.22
C GLU A 128 5.60 -14.96 5.65
N SER A 129 4.31 -15.27 5.51
CA SER A 129 3.30 -14.26 5.20
C SER A 129 3.25 -13.25 6.33
N ILE A 130 3.36 -11.97 5.98
CA ILE A 130 3.44 -10.90 6.94
C ILE A 130 2.04 -10.34 7.20
N ASP A 131 1.42 -10.85 8.26
CA ASP A 131 0.22 -10.25 8.87
C ASP A 131 0.57 -9.30 10.02
N TYR A 132 1.85 -9.26 10.41
CA TYR A 132 2.32 -8.55 11.60
C TYR A 132 2.65 -7.07 11.36
N LEU A 133 2.61 -6.55 10.13
CA LEU A 133 2.89 -5.14 9.84
C LEU A 133 1.64 -4.27 10.07
N SER A 134 1.69 -3.40 11.08
CA SER A 134 0.60 -2.48 11.40
C SER A 134 0.94 -0.99 11.23
N GLY A 135 2.19 -0.67 10.92
CA GLY A 135 2.69 0.68 10.65
C GLY A 135 3.27 0.82 9.25
N ASP A 136 4.16 1.80 9.11
CA ASP A 136 4.74 2.18 7.82
C ASP A 136 6.00 1.36 7.52
N ILE A 137 6.31 1.19 6.24
CA ILE A 137 7.53 0.52 5.76
C ILE A 137 8.42 1.54 5.07
N THR A 138 9.69 1.60 5.47
CA THR A 138 10.73 2.35 4.75
C THR A 138 11.79 1.38 4.24
N VAL A 139 12.08 1.42 2.94
CA VAL A 139 13.21 0.68 2.34
C VAL A 139 14.33 1.66 2.03
N ALA A 140 15.48 1.53 2.70
CA ALA A 140 16.60 2.42 2.53
C ALA A 140 17.33 2.20 1.19
N VAL A 141 18.13 3.21 0.80
CA VAL A 141 18.94 3.16 -0.41
C VAL A 141 19.94 2.01 -0.34
N GLY A 142 19.99 1.22 -1.42
CA GLY A 142 20.90 0.08 -1.53
C GLY A 142 20.37 -1.22 -0.92
N THR A 143 19.22 -1.20 -0.25
CA THR A 143 18.55 -2.41 0.24
C THR A 143 17.60 -2.97 -0.81
N THR A 144 17.57 -4.29 -0.93
CA THR A 144 16.60 -5.02 -1.76
C THR A 144 15.63 -5.77 -0.86
N VAL A 145 14.33 -5.59 -1.08
CA VAL A 145 13.27 -6.35 -0.40
C VAL A 145 12.63 -7.33 -1.38
N GLN A 146 12.35 -8.54 -0.90
CA GLN A 146 11.69 -9.61 -1.65
C GLN A 146 10.60 -10.29 -0.81
N MET A 147 9.35 -10.22 -1.29
CA MET A 147 8.22 -10.93 -0.64
C MET A 147 8.27 -12.46 -0.83
N ALA A 148 9.08 -12.96 -1.76
CA ALA A 148 9.18 -14.38 -2.10
C ALA A 148 7.79 -15.01 -2.38
N THR A 149 7.42 -16.06 -1.65
CA THR A 149 6.12 -16.76 -1.74
C THR A 149 5.06 -16.21 -0.78
N PHE A 150 5.38 -15.13 -0.08
CA PHE A 150 4.63 -14.71 1.11
C PHE A 150 3.82 -13.45 0.84
N ASN A 151 2.62 -13.41 1.41
CA ASN A 151 1.74 -12.26 1.26
C ASN A 151 2.15 -11.12 2.21
N LEU A 152 1.76 -9.91 1.86
CA LEU A 152 1.89 -8.72 2.70
C LEU A 152 0.55 -8.00 2.74
N THR A 153 0.00 -7.78 3.93
CA THR A 153 -1.18 -6.95 4.12
C THR A 153 -0.76 -5.57 4.65
N VAL A 154 -1.08 -4.52 3.91
CA VAL A 154 -0.89 -3.12 4.32
C VAL A 154 -2.17 -2.65 4.99
N GLN A 155 -2.10 -2.26 6.26
CA GLN A 155 -3.24 -1.74 7.00
C GLN A 155 -3.71 -0.40 6.42
N ALA A 156 -4.98 -0.06 6.68
CA ALA A 156 -5.56 1.19 6.21
C ALA A 156 -4.79 2.41 6.73
N GLY A 157 -4.47 3.33 5.83
CA GLY A 157 -3.77 4.58 6.10
C GLY A 157 -2.25 4.47 6.18
N LYS A 158 -1.66 3.33 5.81
CA LYS A 158 -0.21 3.09 5.93
C LYS A 158 0.57 3.34 4.64
N GLU A 159 1.85 3.62 4.81
CA GLU A 159 2.78 3.98 3.75
C GLU A 159 3.85 2.90 3.55
N ILE A 160 4.18 2.63 2.28
CA ILE A 160 5.42 1.98 1.89
C ILE A 160 6.26 3.02 1.15
N GLU A 161 7.37 3.45 1.73
CA GLU A 161 8.36 4.30 1.10
C GLU A 161 9.51 3.44 0.55
N ASN A 162 9.67 3.40 -0.78
CA ASN A 162 10.75 2.65 -1.41
C ASN A 162 11.87 3.56 -1.95
N ASN A 163 12.95 3.67 -1.18
CA ASN A 163 14.19 4.30 -1.60
C ASN A 163 15.27 3.28 -2.06
N GLY A 164 15.03 1.99 -1.83
CA GLY A 164 15.85 0.89 -2.30
C GLY A 164 15.26 0.18 -3.53
N THR A 165 15.33 -1.14 -3.54
CA THR A 165 14.74 -2.00 -4.59
C THR A 165 13.65 -2.87 -4.00
N TRP A 166 12.43 -2.73 -4.49
CA TRP A 166 11.36 -3.68 -4.21
C TRP A 166 11.19 -4.62 -5.41
N SER A 167 11.70 -5.84 -5.26
CA SER A 167 11.85 -6.78 -6.38
C SER A 167 10.53 -7.44 -6.79
N VAL A 168 10.35 -7.68 -8.10
CA VAL A 168 9.22 -8.48 -8.60
C VAL A 168 9.40 -9.93 -8.09
N PRO A 169 8.46 -10.50 -7.32
CA PRO A 169 8.60 -11.88 -6.89
C PRO A 169 8.55 -12.84 -8.09
N SER A 170 9.42 -13.85 -8.07
CA SER A 170 9.43 -14.91 -9.09
C SER A 170 8.37 -15.98 -8.81
N THR A 171 7.89 -16.05 -7.57
CA THR A 171 6.92 -16.99 -7.03
C THR A 171 5.63 -16.29 -6.60
N PRO A 172 4.49 -17.00 -6.53
CA PRO A 172 3.22 -16.41 -6.14
C PRO A 172 3.24 -15.77 -4.75
N SER A 173 2.84 -14.50 -4.68
CA SER A 173 2.59 -13.71 -3.47
C SER A 173 1.62 -12.59 -3.80
N THR A 174 0.95 -12.05 -2.79
CA THR A 174 -0.01 -10.94 -2.97
C THR A 174 0.30 -9.83 -2.00
N LEU A 175 0.43 -8.60 -2.51
CA LEU A 175 0.30 -7.41 -1.69
C LEU A 175 -1.17 -7.02 -1.62
N ILE A 176 -1.69 -6.89 -0.40
CA ILE A 176 -3.09 -6.63 -0.10
C ILE A 176 -3.20 -5.27 0.61
N CYS A 177 -4.01 -4.36 0.09
CA CYS A 177 -4.38 -3.13 0.81
C CYS A 177 -5.69 -3.37 1.56
N ALA A 178 -5.66 -3.31 2.89
CA ALA A 178 -6.84 -3.44 3.76
C ALA A 178 -7.62 -2.12 3.92
N GLY A 179 -7.39 -1.15 3.03
CA GLY A 179 -7.96 0.19 3.03
C GLY A 179 -7.11 1.13 2.17
N SER A 180 -7.20 2.43 2.43
CA SER A 180 -6.31 3.42 1.82
C SER A 180 -4.84 3.08 2.10
N ALA A 181 -3.95 3.33 1.16
CA ALA A 181 -2.51 3.10 1.31
C ALA A 181 -1.71 4.09 0.46
N THR A 182 -0.50 4.41 0.89
CA THR A 182 0.43 5.28 0.16
C THR A 182 1.65 4.48 -0.28
N PHE A 183 2.04 4.64 -1.54
CA PHE A 183 3.27 4.08 -2.08
C PHE A 183 4.16 5.23 -2.56
N SER A 184 5.25 5.48 -1.84
CA SER A 184 6.12 6.63 -2.06
C SER A 184 7.59 6.22 -2.31
N GLY A 185 8.47 7.21 -2.35
CA GLY A 185 9.92 7.02 -2.44
C GLY A 185 10.51 7.28 -3.83
N VAL A 186 11.83 7.19 -3.92
CA VAL A 186 12.55 7.50 -5.18
C VAL A 186 12.42 6.40 -6.24
N ASN A 187 11.95 5.20 -5.89
CA ASN A 187 11.82 4.07 -6.80
C ASN A 187 10.39 3.52 -6.82
N GLY A 188 9.96 3.00 -7.96
CA GLY A 188 8.72 2.23 -8.06
C GLY A 188 8.81 0.90 -7.32
N MET A 189 7.69 0.18 -7.22
CA MET A 189 7.63 -1.12 -6.54
C MET A 189 7.10 -2.20 -7.45
N SER A 190 7.32 -3.45 -7.07
CA SER A 190 6.93 -4.60 -7.88
C SER A 190 6.26 -5.69 -7.06
N PHE A 191 5.17 -6.23 -7.59
CA PHE A 191 4.33 -7.20 -6.92
C PHE A 191 4.07 -8.39 -7.85
N TYR A 192 3.88 -9.56 -7.26
CA TYR A 192 3.42 -10.70 -8.04
C TYR A 192 1.93 -10.54 -8.36
N ASN A 193 1.10 -10.45 -7.31
CA ASN A 193 -0.29 -10.00 -7.37
C ASN A 193 -0.46 -8.72 -6.53
N PHE A 194 -1.39 -7.86 -6.94
CA PHE A 194 -1.78 -6.66 -6.19
C PHE A 194 -3.30 -6.65 -6.00
N SER A 195 -3.76 -6.46 -4.76
CA SER A 195 -5.18 -6.50 -4.40
C SER A 195 -5.57 -5.34 -3.50
N ALA A 196 -6.62 -4.61 -3.87
CA ALA A 196 -7.33 -3.67 -3.01
C ALA A 196 -8.84 -3.82 -3.25
N GLN A 197 -9.60 -4.12 -2.20
CA GLN A 197 -11.03 -4.46 -2.33
C GLN A 197 -11.89 -3.81 -1.24
N VAL A 198 -11.39 -2.72 -0.65
CA VAL A 198 -12.10 -1.95 0.35
C VAL A 198 -12.64 -0.69 -0.32
N ALA A 199 -13.96 -0.61 -0.46
CA ALA A 199 -14.66 0.52 -1.04
C ALA A 199 -14.26 1.84 -0.37
N SER A 200 -14.30 2.95 -1.12
CA SER A 200 -13.86 4.29 -0.68
C SER A 200 -12.38 4.41 -0.28
N SER A 201 -11.55 3.40 -0.53
CA SER A 201 -10.11 3.50 -0.29
C SER A 201 -9.46 4.46 -1.28
N VAL A 202 -8.43 5.17 -0.80
CA VAL A 202 -7.54 5.98 -1.65
C VAL A 202 -6.18 5.31 -1.70
N LEU A 203 -5.75 4.90 -2.89
CA LEU A 203 -4.42 4.39 -3.15
C LEU A 203 -3.60 5.50 -3.79
N THR A 204 -2.60 5.98 -3.06
CA THR A 204 -1.73 7.07 -3.51
C THR A 204 -0.42 6.52 -4.05
N PHE A 205 -0.05 6.91 -5.26
CA PHE A 205 1.15 6.48 -5.95
C PHE A 205 2.09 7.65 -6.22
N GLN A 206 3.39 7.46 -5.98
CA GLN A 206 4.39 8.46 -6.31
C GLN A 206 4.39 8.76 -7.81
N ARG A 207 4.22 10.04 -8.17
CA ARG A 207 4.32 10.51 -9.55
C ARG A 207 5.62 10.07 -10.22
N SER A 208 5.54 9.87 -11.54
CA SER A 208 6.66 9.45 -12.40
C SER A 208 7.30 8.10 -12.01
N LYS A 209 6.65 7.30 -11.15
CA LYS A 209 7.07 5.94 -10.81
C LYS A 209 6.17 4.91 -11.46
N THR A 210 6.74 3.73 -11.68
CA THR A 210 6.05 2.58 -12.24
C THR A 210 5.91 1.50 -11.17
N TYR A 211 4.69 1.05 -10.95
CA TYR A 211 4.33 -0.04 -10.06
C TYR A 211 4.03 -1.27 -10.91
N THR A 212 4.89 -2.27 -10.83
CA THR A 212 4.81 -3.47 -11.68
C THR A 212 3.97 -4.53 -10.99
N VAL A 213 2.94 -5.03 -11.66
CA VAL A 213 2.14 -6.17 -11.20
C VAL A 213 2.34 -7.30 -12.19
N ARG A 214 3.00 -8.37 -11.75
CA ARG A 214 3.43 -9.45 -12.66
C ARG A 214 2.27 -10.28 -13.19
N LYS A 215 1.32 -10.61 -12.31
CA LYS A 215 0.15 -11.44 -12.59
C LYS A 215 -1.11 -10.67 -12.25
N ASP A 216 -1.78 -10.98 -11.16
CA ASP A 216 -3.17 -10.57 -10.98
C ASP A 216 -3.25 -9.16 -10.41
N LEU A 217 -4.06 -8.32 -11.06
CA LEU A 217 -4.46 -7.00 -10.56
C LEU A 217 -5.93 -7.04 -10.18
N THR A 218 -6.22 -6.87 -8.90
CA THR A 218 -7.59 -6.87 -8.37
C THR A 218 -7.86 -5.56 -7.65
N LEU A 219 -8.74 -4.73 -8.20
CA LEU A 219 -9.17 -3.45 -7.64
C LEU A 219 -10.71 -3.45 -7.66
N VAL A 220 -11.36 -3.55 -6.51
CA VAL A 220 -12.82 -3.69 -6.45
C VAL A 220 -13.40 -2.71 -5.43
N GLY A 221 -14.04 -1.66 -5.93
CA GLY A 221 -14.87 -0.78 -5.13
C GLY A 221 -16.33 -1.22 -5.09
N ALA A 222 -17.23 -0.26 -4.91
CA ALA A 222 -18.66 -0.44 -5.10
C ALA A 222 -19.30 0.83 -5.65
N ASP A 223 -20.52 0.72 -6.15
CA ASP A 223 -21.31 1.84 -6.66
C ASP A 223 -21.40 2.99 -5.65
N GLY A 224 -21.06 4.21 -6.09
CA GLY A 224 -20.97 5.41 -5.26
C GLY A 224 -19.89 5.39 -4.16
N THR A 225 -19.04 4.37 -4.12
CA THR A 225 -17.96 4.17 -3.14
C THR A 225 -16.74 3.55 -3.81
N GLU A 226 -16.36 4.09 -4.97
CA GLU A 226 -15.26 3.61 -5.79
C GLU A 226 -13.91 3.64 -5.04
N ILE A 227 -12.99 2.76 -5.44
CA ILE A 227 -11.59 2.92 -5.05
C ILE A 227 -10.99 4.06 -5.87
N HIS A 228 -10.33 5.00 -5.20
CA HIS A 228 -9.65 6.11 -5.85
C HIS A 228 -8.15 5.81 -6.00
N LEU A 229 -7.67 5.74 -7.23
CA LEU A 229 -6.25 5.65 -7.56
C LEU A 229 -5.74 7.03 -7.92
N ALA A 230 -4.86 7.60 -7.10
CA ALA A 230 -4.35 8.96 -7.31
C ALA A 230 -2.81 8.98 -7.36
N SER A 231 -2.24 9.84 -8.21
CA SER A 231 -0.85 10.25 -8.01
C SER A 231 -0.72 11.17 -6.80
N ASP A 232 0.46 11.20 -6.17
CA ASP A 232 0.73 12.00 -4.97
C ASP A 232 0.50 13.52 -5.13
N ASN A 233 0.44 14.01 -6.36
CA ASN A 233 0.09 15.40 -6.66
C ASN A 233 -1.10 15.56 -7.61
N GLN A 234 -1.78 14.47 -7.97
CA GLN A 234 -3.00 14.46 -8.81
C GLN A 234 -2.83 15.11 -10.20
N VAL A 235 -1.59 15.36 -10.63
CA VAL A 235 -1.27 16.11 -11.85
C VAL A 235 -0.25 15.37 -12.68
N THR A 236 0.81 14.87 -12.05
CA THR A 236 1.88 14.17 -12.74
C THR A 236 1.63 12.68 -12.65
N LYS A 237 1.49 12.02 -13.80
CA LYS A 237 1.10 10.61 -13.85
C LYS A 237 2.04 9.70 -13.06
N ALA A 238 1.47 8.81 -12.26
CA ALA A 238 2.09 7.54 -11.86
C ALA A 238 1.62 6.42 -12.82
N PHE A 239 2.33 5.29 -12.84
CA PHE A 239 2.06 4.23 -13.82
C PHE A 239 1.88 2.86 -13.17
N ILE A 240 0.89 2.10 -13.62
CA ILE A 240 0.72 0.67 -13.32
C ILE A 240 1.15 -0.16 -14.53
N SER A 241 2.16 -1.01 -14.36
CA SER A 241 2.63 -1.94 -15.39
C SER A 241 2.12 -3.34 -15.07
N ASN A 242 0.91 -3.68 -15.55
CA ASN A 242 0.33 -5.00 -15.37
C ASN A 242 0.73 -5.97 -16.50
N GLN A 243 1.46 -7.04 -16.16
CA GLN A 243 2.11 -7.94 -17.12
C GLN A 243 1.30 -9.21 -17.43
N THR A 244 -0.01 -9.21 -17.18
CA THR A 244 -0.91 -10.38 -17.38
C THR A 244 -0.81 -11.00 -18.77
N ALA A 245 -0.59 -10.18 -19.80
CA ALA A 245 -0.39 -10.62 -21.18
C ALA A 245 0.79 -11.59 -21.36
N TRP A 246 1.83 -11.47 -20.53
CA TRP A 246 3.06 -12.26 -20.61
C TRP A 246 3.10 -13.42 -19.63
N HIS A 247 2.23 -13.39 -18.62
CA HIS A 247 2.33 -14.27 -17.45
C HIS A 247 1.05 -15.02 -17.10
N THR A 248 0.02 -15.00 -17.96
CA THR A 248 -1.29 -15.66 -17.70
C THR A 248 -1.83 -15.33 -16.32
N GLY A 249 -2.41 -14.14 -16.18
CA GLY A 249 -3.10 -13.68 -14.97
C GLY A 249 -4.43 -13.00 -15.33
N THR A 250 -5.13 -12.49 -14.32
CA THR A 250 -6.42 -11.81 -14.49
C THR A 250 -6.33 -10.33 -14.12
N GLN A 251 -7.09 -9.52 -14.86
CA GLN A 251 -7.42 -8.14 -14.48
C GLN A 251 -8.85 -8.14 -13.98
N ASN A 252 -9.06 -7.70 -12.75
CA ASN A 252 -10.37 -7.48 -12.16
C ASN A 252 -10.39 -6.08 -11.56
N VAL A 253 -10.67 -5.08 -12.39
CA VAL A 253 -10.79 -3.68 -11.99
C VAL A 253 -12.24 -3.27 -12.16
N ASP A 254 -12.93 -3.02 -11.05
CA ASP A 254 -14.35 -2.69 -11.03
C ASP A 254 -14.63 -1.61 -9.98
N TYR A 255 -15.50 -0.64 -10.31
CA TYR A 255 -15.81 0.51 -9.44
C TYR A 255 -14.55 1.24 -8.93
N CYS A 256 -13.72 1.69 -9.87
CA CYS A 256 -12.51 2.46 -9.60
C CYS A 256 -12.55 3.81 -10.30
N LYS A 257 -11.97 4.84 -9.68
CA LYS A 257 -11.73 6.13 -10.31
C LYS A 257 -10.25 6.48 -10.29
N MET A 258 -9.75 7.03 -11.39
CA MET A 258 -8.32 7.28 -11.58
C MET A 258 -8.05 8.78 -11.71
N GLU A 259 -7.06 9.28 -10.98
CA GLU A 259 -6.60 10.66 -11.00
C GLU A 259 -5.09 10.70 -11.24
N ALA A 260 -4.71 10.86 -12.50
CA ALA A 260 -3.31 10.83 -12.93
C ALA A 260 -2.58 9.53 -12.52
N VAL A 261 -3.26 8.38 -12.66
CA VAL A 261 -2.64 7.04 -12.58
C VAL A 261 -2.99 6.29 -13.86
N ASP A 262 -2.03 6.16 -14.78
CA ASP A 262 -2.23 5.50 -16.08
C ASP A 262 -1.61 4.11 -16.09
N GLY A 263 -1.90 3.32 -17.12
CA GLY A 263 -1.11 2.14 -17.43
C GLY A 263 0.27 2.50 -18.02
N ASP A 264 1.24 1.59 -17.90
CA ASP A 264 2.54 1.71 -18.56
C ASP A 264 2.44 1.52 -20.10
N ALA A 265 3.31 2.18 -20.86
CA ALA A 265 3.32 2.13 -22.31
C ALA A 265 3.71 0.76 -22.88
N GLY A 266 4.41 -0.08 -22.12
CA GLY A 266 4.92 -1.38 -22.57
C GLY A 266 3.92 -2.53 -22.55
N ASN A 267 2.75 -2.35 -21.92
CA ASN A 267 1.72 -3.39 -21.79
C ASN A 267 0.41 -2.99 -22.47
N PRO A 268 -0.48 -3.97 -22.75
CA PRO A 268 -1.85 -3.69 -23.17
C PRO A 268 -2.59 -2.82 -22.16
N ALA A 269 -3.65 -2.16 -22.61
CA ALA A 269 -4.52 -1.40 -21.72
C ALA A 269 -5.10 -2.31 -20.63
N ILE A 270 -5.30 -1.73 -19.44
CA ILE A 270 -5.94 -2.41 -18.32
C ILE A 270 -7.46 -2.27 -18.50
N VAL A 271 -8.15 -3.40 -18.59
CA VAL A 271 -9.62 -3.42 -18.71
C VAL A 271 -10.23 -3.10 -17.35
N ALA A 272 -11.13 -2.12 -17.32
CA ALA A 272 -11.85 -1.70 -16.12
C ALA A 272 -13.34 -1.56 -16.40
N THR A 273 -14.18 -2.10 -15.52
CA THR A 273 -15.65 -2.01 -15.59
C THR A 273 -16.19 -1.06 -14.54
N ASN A 274 -17.32 -0.38 -14.82
CA ASN A 274 -17.93 0.59 -13.91
C ASN A 274 -16.92 1.59 -13.31
N SER A 275 -15.91 1.94 -14.09
CA SER A 275 -14.73 2.68 -13.66
C SER A 275 -14.48 3.82 -14.62
N TRP A 276 -13.79 4.86 -14.15
CA TRP A 276 -13.68 6.09 -14.92
C TRP A 276 -12.42 6.90 -14.60
N ASP A 277 -12.09 7.80 -15.50
CA ASP A 277 -10.98 8.73 -15.39
C ASP A 277 -11.50 10.12 -15.02
N ILE A 278 -10.98 10.68 -13.93
CA ILE A 278 -11.37 12.00 -13.42
C ILE A 278 -11.00 13.11 -14.42
N ASN A 279 -9.88 12.98 -15.12
CA ASN A 279 -9.35 14.02 -16.00
C ASN A 279 -9.65 13.78 -17.49
N GLY A 280 -10.09 12.57 -17.85
CA GLY A 280 -10.36 12.16 -19.24
C GLY A 280 -9.12 12.16 -20.13
N ASP A 281 -7.93 12.00 -19.56
CA ASP A 281 -6.62 12.10 -20.24
C ASP A 281 -5.77 10.82 -20.15
N LEU A 282 -6.29 9.75 -19.54
CA LEU A 282 -5.63 8.47 -19.42
C LEU A 282 -5.82 7.63 -20.69
N THR A 283 -4.77 6.92 -21.11
CA THR A 283 -4.72 6.27 -22.43
C THR A 283 -4.48 4.77 -22.39
N LYS A 284 -4.20 4.22 -21.20
CA LYS A 284 -3.90 2.80 -20.99
C LYS A 284 -4.90 2.12 -20.07
N TRP A 285 -6.07 2.74 -19.93
CA TRP A 285 -7.26 2.13 -19.38
C TRP A 285 -8.25 1.89 -20.52
N ASP A 286 -8.81 0.68 -20.56
CA ASP A 286 -9.93 0.33 -21.41
C ASP A 286 -11.17 0.32 -20.52
N PHE A 287 -11.84 1.47 -20.45
CA PHE A 287 -13.04 1.65 -19.66
C PHE A 287 -14.23 1.06 -20.42
N GLY A 288 -14.87 0.05 -19.84
CA GLY A 288 -16.15 -0.43 -20.33
C GLY A 288 -17.24 0.63 -20.17
N PRO A 289 -18.39 0.48 -20.88
CA PRO A 289 -19.55 1.35 -20.72
C PRO A 289 -19.94 1.54 -19.25
N MET A 290 -20.13 2.79 -18.82
CA MET A 290 -20.62 3.13 -17.48
C MET A 290 -22.00 3.80 -17.56
N THR A 291 -22.80 3.68 -16.52
CA THR A 291 -24.09 4.37 -16.42
C THR A 291 -23.96 5.62 -15.57
N TYR A 292 -24.17 6.79 -16.18
CA TYR A 292 -24.15 8.09 -15.50
C TYR A 292 -25.55 8.53 -15.13
N THR A 293 -25.74 8.92 -13.87
CA THR A 293 -27.01 9.55 -13.42
C THR A 293 -26.88 11.06 -13.45
N TYR A 294 -27.76 11.71 -14.22
CA TYR A 294 -27.88 13.16 -14.23
C TYR A 294 -28.46 13.65 -12.91
N THR A 295 -27.92 14.72 -12.30
CA THR A 295 -28.24 15.07 -10.91
C THR A 295 -29.17 16.26 -10.78
N THR A 296 -29.13 17.21 -11.72
CA THR A 296 -29.86 18.48 -11.64
C THR A 296 -30.28 18.97 -13.02
N THR A 297 -31.43 19.65 -13.11
CA THR A 297 -31.91 20.26 -14.36
C THR A 297 -30.90 21.27 -14.91
N GLY A 298 -30.57 21.16 -16.19
CA GLY A 298 -29.60 22.06 -16.83
C GLY A 298 -29.04 21.54 -18.14
N ASN A 299 -27.94 22.15 -18.59
CA ASN A 299 -27.26 21.82 -19.84
C ASN A 299 -26.31 20.62 -19.68
N TRP A 300 -26.28 19.71 -20.67
CA TRP A 300 -25.42 18.52 -20.74
C TRP A 300 -23.94 18.86 -20.53
N SER A 301 -23.43 19.95 -21.12
CA SER A 301 -22.00 20.29 -21.10
C SER A 301 -21.52 20.84 -19.76
N VAL A 302 -22.41 21.05 -18.78
CA VAL A 302 -22.05 21.48 -17.44
C VAL A 302 -21.74 20.26 -16.58
N THR A 303 -20.45 20.04 -16.33
CA THR A 303 -19.93 18.94 -15.49
C THR A 303 -20.66 18.79 -14.17
N GLY A 304 -20.93 19.90 -13.47
CA GLY A 304 -21.62 19.90 -12.18
C GLY A 304 -23.05 19.35 -12.18
N ASN A 305 -23.67 19.13 -13.35
CA ASN A 305 -24.98 18.48 -13.46
C ASN A 305 -24.89 16.94 -13.52
N TRP A 306 -23.68 16.37 -13.56
CA TRP A 306 -23.45 14.93 -13.64
C TRP A 306 -22.91 14.38 -12.33
N PHE A 307 -23.12 13.08 -12.12
CA PHE A 307 -22.50 12.35 -11.02
C PHE A 307 -20.98 12.58 -10.99
N GLU A 308 -20.45 12.93 -9.81
CA GLU A 308 -19.04 13.26 -9.55
C GLU A 308 -18.43 14.35 -10.47
N GLY A 309 -19.25 15.12 -11.18
CA GLY A 309 -18.75 16.19 -12.04
C GLY A 309 -18.15 15.72 -13.36
N VAL A 310 -18.44 14.51 -13.83
CA VAL A 310 -17.83 13.95 -15.06
C VAL A 310 -18.85 13.81 -16.18
N LEU A 311 -18.46 14.22 -17.39
CA LEU A 311 -19.29 14.08 -18.58
C LEU A 311 -19.24 12.63 -19.09
N PRO A 312 -20.38 12.01 -19.43
CA PRO A 312 -20.39 10.71 -20.09
C PRO A 312 -19.78 10.80 -21.49
N SER A 313 -19.09 9.74 -21.89
CA SER A 313 -18.55 9.53 -23.24
C SER A 313 -19.59 8.85 -24.15
N ALA A 314 -19.30 8.77 -25.46
CA ALA A 314 -20.23 8.18 -26.42
C ALA A 314 -20.49 6.67 -26.26
N THR A 315 -19.70 5.99 -25.42
CA THR A 315 -19.89 4.56 -25.08
C THR A 315 -20.68 4.36 -23.79
N ASP A 316 -20.99 5.42 -23.06
CA ASP A 316 -21.65 5.36 -21.76
C ASP A 316 -23.17 5.37 -21.89
N ASN A 317 -23.85 5.01 -20.80
CA ASN A 317 -25.30 5.08 -20.67
C ASN A 317 -25.68 6.26 -19.78
N VAL A 318 -26.88 6.80 -19.97
CA VAL A 318 -27.38 7.93 -19.18
C VAL A 318 -28.73 7.61 -18.54
N ILE A 319 -28.87 7.97 -17.27
CA ILE A 319 -30.15 8.02 -16.57
C ILE A 319 -30.56 9.48 -16.37
N VAL A 320 -31.74 9.85 -16.87
CA VAL A 320 -32.41 11.12 -16.58
C VAL A 320 -33.45 10.88 -15.49
N PRO A 321 -33.28 11.40 -14.26
CA PRO A 321 -34.19 11.12 -13.15
C PRO A 321 -35.57 11.78 -13.29
N ASN A 322 -36.48 11.37 -12.41
CA ASN A 322 -37.83 11.92 -12.32
C ASN A 322 -37.81 13.42 -12.04
N LEU A 323 -38.59 14.18 -12.81
CA LEU A 323 -38.70 15.65 -12.75
C LEU A 323 -37.40 16.41 -13.03
N VAL A 324 -36.42 15.78 -13.69
CA VAL A 324 -35.18 16.43 -14.13
C VAL A 324 -35.25 16.67 -15.63
N GLN A 325 -34.94 17.90 -16.05
CA GLN A 325 -34.81 18.27 -17.46
C GLN A 325 -33.34 18.41 -17.84
N LEU A 326 -32.88 17.55 -18.74
CA LEU A 326 -31.58 17.64 -19.37
C LEU A 326 -31.74 18.41 -20.67
N THR A 327 -30.94 19.45 -20.91
CA THR A 327 -30.92 20.20 -22.18
C THR A 327 -29.62 19.93 -22.91
N LEU A 328 -29.66 19.65 -24.21
CA LEU A 328 -28.44 19.54 -25.00
C LEU A 328 -27.78 20.91 -25.19
N GLY A 329 -26.48 20.90 -25.44
CA GLY A 329 -25.66 22.10 -25.69
C GLY A 329 -24.88 22.00 -26.99
N GLY A 330 -25.36 21.17 -27.91
CA GLY A 330 -24.66 20.66 -29.09
C GLY A 330 -25.02 19.20 -29.36
N ASP A 331 -24.58 18.68 -30.50
CA ASP A 331 -24.81 17.30 -30.90
C ASP A 331 -24.17 16.31 -29.91
N ILE A 332 -24.95 15.32 -29.45
CA ILE A 332 -24.52 14.32 -28.48
C ILE A 332 -24.78 12.92 -29.02
N THR A 333 -23.80 12.04 -28.83
CA THR A 333 -23.92 10.60 -29.05
C THR A 333 -23.71 9.88 -27.73
N ILE A 334 -24.52 8.87 -27.44
CA ILE A 334 -24.48 8.06 -26.22
C ILE A 334 -24.83 6.59 -26.53
N ASN A 335 -24.45 5.65 -25.67
CA ASN A 335 -24.75 4.23 -25.87
C ASN A 335 -26.22 3.90 -25.57
N ASP A 336 -26.71 4.28 -24.40
CA ASP A 336 -28.10 4.03 -24.01
C ASP A 336 -28.65 5.16 -23.13
N VAL A 337 -29.97 5.28 -23.06
CA VAL A 337 -30.66 6.30 -22.28
C VAL A 337 -31.87 5.70 -21.58
N THR A 338 -31.90 5.85 -20.25
CA THR A 338 -33.08 5.60 -19.43
C THR A 338 -33.66 6.93 -18.94
N ILE A 339 -34.91 7.20 -19.31
CA ILE A 339 -35.65 8.38 -18.84
C ILE A 339 -36.67 7.92 -17.80
N ALA A 340 -36.48 8.28 -16.54
CA ALA A 340 -37.44 8.00 -15.49
C ALA A 340 -38.75 8.78 -15.72
N THR A 341 -39.85 8.33 -15.12
CA THR A 341 -41.16 9.02 -15.22
C THR A 341 -40.97 10.52 -14.94
N GLY A 342 -41.48 11.40 -15.82
CA GLY A 342 -41.38 12.85 -15.64
C GLY A 342 -40.00 13.48 -15.87
N GLY A 343 -38.97 12.69 -16.20
CA GLY A 343 -37.71 13.21 -16.75
C GLY A 343 -37.88 13.64 -18.21
N GLU A 344 -37.06 14.58 -18.66
CA GLU A 344 -37.12 15.16 -20.01
C GLU A 344 -35.73 15.39 -20.59
N ILE A 345 -35.56 15.12 -21.89
CA ILE A 345 -34.39 15.56 -22.67
C ILE A 345 -34.87 16.58 -23.70
N VAL A 346 -34.35 17.80 -23.59
CA VAL A 346 -34.60 18.91 -24.52
C VAL A 346 -33.46 18.95 -25.53
N VAL A 347 -33.74 18.47 -26.74
CA VAL A 347 -32.77 18.35 -27.84
C VAL A 347 -32.59 19.68 -28.58
N GLY A 348 -33.64 20.50 -28.69
CA GLY A 348 -33.55 21.78 -29.42
C GLY A 348 -33.29 21.58 -30.91
N ASP A 349 -32.30 22.31 -31.44
CA ASP A 349 -31.82 22.21 -32.83
C ASP A 349 -30.66 21.21 -32.99
N ASP A 350 -30.21 20.57 -31.92
CA ASP A 350 -29.07 19.65 -31.89
C ASP A 350 -29.46 18.22 -32.34
N GLU A 351 -28.48 17.37 -32.62
CA GLU A 351 -28.67 15.94 -32.87
C GLU A 351 -28.44 15.12 -31.59
N PHE A 352 -29.38 14.22 -31.25
CA PHE A 352 -29.21 13.25 -30.18
C PHE A 352 -29.20 11.83 -30.74
N THR A 353 -28.03 11.20 -30.73
CA THR A 353 -27.83 9.86 -31.28
C THR A 353 -27.67 8.84 -30.15
N ILE A 354 -28.50 7.80 -30.17
CA ILE A 354 -28.35 6.61 -29.31
C ILE A 354 -27.82 5.47 -30.19
N ASN A 355 -26.59 5.02 -29.93
CA ASN A 355 -25.87 4.10 -30.81
C ASN A 355 -25.70 2.67 -30.25
N GLY A 356 -26.19 2.40 -29.05
CA GLY A 356 -26.23 1.05 -28.48
C GLY A 356 -27.20 0.15 -29.26
N ALA A 357 -26.82 -1.10 -29.46
CA ALA A 357 -27.70 -2.09 -30.06
C ALA A 357 -28.81 -2.45 -29.04
N SER A 358 -30.08 -2.26 -29.43
CA SER A 358 -31.26 -2.59 -28.61
C SER A 358 -31.44 -4.08 -28.39
#